data_AF-V8NER2-F1
#
_entry.id   AF-V8NER2-F1
#
_cell.length_a   1.000
_cell.length_b   1.000
_cell.length_c   1.000
_cell.angle_alpha   90.00
_cell.angle_beta   90.00
_cell.angle_gamma   90.00
#
_symmetry.space_group_name_H-M   'P 1'
#
loop_
_entity.id
_entity.type
_entity.pdbx_description
1 polymer ?
#
loop_
_entity_poly.entity_id
_entity_poly.type
_entity_poly.pdbx_seq_one_letter_code
_entity_poly.pdbx_strand_id
1 'polypeptide(L)'
;MADLCSMLPHFLYPSSNLTMEQALESQITLNCTVQLPFSNDCDLDLRWMKDNQFLSNDTHASYTQWFSDNETKIFISSSLALNMTDENYGVFACFIRNSTALFTLKKSEDTVGHLGAVLATFFAAALLLFVAIMYVKCRLNALLWYQNHYGEIEINDGKIYDAYVSYADSVDDRKFVNFIVKPQLENRYGYKLFLDEKDILPNS
;
A
#
# COMPACT_ATOMS: atom_id res chain seq x y z
N MET A 1 -22.79 51.17 26.23
CA MET A 1 -21.58 50.50 26.76
C MET A 1 -21.79 49.00 26.57
N ALA A 2 -20.97 48.35 25.74
CA ALA A 2 -21.11 46.90 25.52
C ALA A 2 -20.66 46.18 26.79
N ASP A 3 -21.43 45.20 27.24
CA ASP A 3 -21.05 44.35 28.36
C ASP A 3 -19.83 43.51 27.97
N LEU A 4 -18.69 43.80 28.60
CA LEU A 4 -17.41 43.13 28.33
C LEU A 4 -17.47 41.63 28.66
N CYS A 5 -18.40 41.21 29.53
CA CYS A 5 -18.62 39.81 29.86
C CYS A 5 -19.33 39.04 28.73
N SER A 6 -20.09 39.73 27.88
CA SER A 6 -20.85 39.15 26.76
C SER A 6 -20.02 38.95 25.49
N MET A 7 -18.74 39.36 25.48
CA MET A 7 -17.83 39.09 24.36
C MET A 7 -17.41 37.63 24.31
N LEU A 8 -17.40 37.07 23.10
CA LEU A 8 -17.01 35.68 22.85
C LEU A 8 -15.53 35.46 23.23
N PRO A 9 -15.19 34.42 24.01
CA PRO A 9 -13.81 34.03 24.26
C PRO A 9 -13.09 33.64 22.97
N HIS A 10 -11.81 34.03 22.88
CA HIS A 10 -10.95 33.65 21.77
C HIS A 10 -10.00 32.53 22.20
N PHE A 11 -10.26 31.32 21.72
CA PHE A 11 -9.40 30.15 21.99
C PHE A 11 -8.11 30.26 21.17
N LEU A 12 -6.98 30.40 21.86
CA LEU A 12 -5.65 30.35 21.24
C LEU A 12 -5.24 28.92 20.96
N TYR A 13 -5.58 28.00 21.87
CA TYR A 13 -5.38 26.58 21.70
C TYR A 13 -6.48 25.81 22.45
N PRO A 14 -7.17 24.85 21.81
CA PRO A 14 -7.09 24.55 20.39
C PRO A 14 -7.88 25.62 19.60
N SER A 15 -7.37 26.07 18.47
CA SER A 15 -8.04 27.08 17.63
C SER A 15 -9.23 26.52 16.85
N SER A 16 -9.29 25.20 16.71
CA SER A 16 -10.37 24.43 16.08
C SER A 16 -10.51 23.08 16.77
N ASN A 17 -11.55 22.30 16.41
CA ASN A 17 -11.72 20.94 16.91
C ASN A 17 -10.48 20.10 16.61
N LEU A 18 -9.85 19.55 17.66
CA LEU A 18 -8.64 18.75 17.54
C LEU A 18 -9.00 17.27 17.70
N THR A 19 -8.52 16.41 16.80
CA THR A 19 -8.63 14.95 16.95
C THR A 19 -7.23 14.38 17.16
N MET A 20 -7.07 13.54 18.18
CA MET A 20 -5.79 12.92 18.53
C MET A 20 -5.99 11.42 18.69
N GLU A 21 -5.07 10.65 18.12
CA GLU A 21 -5.04 9.19 18.22
C GLU A 21 -3.99 8.81 19.26
N GLN A 22 -4.42 8.12 20.30
CA GLN A 22 -3.56 7.76 21.43
C GLN A 22 -3.59 6.25 21.67
N ALA A 23 -2.42 5.69 21.96
CA ALA A 23 -2.28 4.29 22.35
C ALA A 23 -2.80 4.07 23.77
N LEU A 24 -3.29 2.85 24.03
CA LEU A 24 -3.69 2.41 25.37
C LEU A 24 -2.51 2.48 26.33
N GLU A 25 -2.76 2.81 27.60
CA GLU A 25 -1.75 2.93 28.67
C GLU A 25 -0.73 4.09 28.49
N SER A 26 -0.93 4.98 27.50
CA SER A 26 -0.16 6.22 27.39
C SER A 26 -0.69 7.33 28.29
N GLN A 27 0.14 8.33 28.60
CA GLN A 27 -0.26 9.56 29.27
C GLN A 27 -0.35 10.69 28.26
N ILE A 28 -1.46 11.43 28.25
CA ILE A 28 -1.62 12.67 27.45
C ILE A 28 -1.87 13.86 28.37
N THR A 29 -1.56 15.05 27.88
CA THR A 29 -1.99 16.30 28.50
C THR A 29 -2.72 17.15 27.47
N LEU A 30 -3.99 17.48 27.75
CA LEU A 30 -4.80 18.39 26.95
C LEU A 30 -4.59 19.81 27.49
N ASN A 31 -4.14 20.73 26.63
CA ASN A 31 -3.97 22.13 27.01
C ASN A 31 -5.08 22.97 26.39
N CYS A 32 -5.68 23.87 27.16
CA CYS A 32 -6.65 24.84 26.68
C CYS A 32 -6.18 26.24 27.08
N THR A 33 -5.96 27.12 26.11
CA THR A 33 -5.54 28.51 26.33
C THR A 33 -6.54 29.45 25.68
N VAL A 34 -7.09 30.35 26.49
CA VAL A 34 -8.16 31.27 26.10
C VAL A 34 -7.73 32.71 26.37
N GLN A 35 -8.03 33.60 25.43
CA GLN A 35 -7.87 35.03 25.57
C GLN A 35 -9.24 35.68 25.74
N LEU A 36 -9.35 36.53 26.77
CA LEU A 36 -10.55 37.28 27.12
C LEU A 36 -10.22 38.77 27.31
N PRO A 37 -11.19 39.68 27.10
CA PRO A 37 -11.03 41.08 27.49
C PRO A 37 -11.01 41.19 29.02
N PHE A 38 -10.16 42.09 29.55
CA PHE A 38 -10.02 42.28 30.98
C PHE A 38 -11.29 42.89 31.60
N SER A 39 -11.84 42.22 32.61
CA SER A 39 -12.99 42.70 33.38
C SER A 39 -12.96 42.10 34.78
N ASN A 40 -13.29 42.90 35.79
CA ASN A 40 -13.26 42.51 37.20
C ASN A 40 -14.48 41.70 37.64
N ASP A 41 -15.61 41.84 36.96
CA ASP A 41 -16.91 41.29 37.39
C ASP A 41 -17.37 40.05 36.59
N CYS A 42 -16.54 39.55 35.67
CA CYS A 42 -16.93 38.41 34.85
C CYS A 42 -16.52 37.08 35.49
N ASP A 43 -17.31 36.05 35.23
CA ASP A 43 -16.90 34.67 35.49
C ASP A 43 -15.73 34.28 34.56
N LEU A 44 -14.65 33.84 35.19
CA LEU A 44 -13.40 33.39 34.57
C LEU A 44 -13.15 31.89 34.84
N ASP A 45 -14.14 31.18 35.36
CA ASP A 45 -14.03 29.75 35.66
C ASP A 45 -13.95 28.92 34.36
N LEU A 46 -12.76 28.40 34.08
CA LEU A 46 -12.50 27.49 32.97
C LEU A 46 -12.71 26.06 33.48
N ARG A 47 -13.71 25.37 32.93
CA ARG A 47 -14.06 24.01 33.33
C ARG A 47 -13.85 23.00 32.21
N TRP A 48 -13.51 21.78 32.59
CA TRP A 48 -13.41 20.65 31.65
C TRP A 48 -14.69 19.84 31.65
N MET A 49 -15.07 19.38 30.46
CA MET A 49 -16.18 18.47 30.24
C MET A 49 -15.70 17.24 29.48
N LYS A 50 -16.32 16.10 29.76
CA LYS A 50 -16.19 14.87 28.99
C LYS A 50 -17.59 14.40 28.61
N ASP A 51 -17.82 14.15 27.33
CA ASP A 51 -19.10 13.67 26.78
C ASP A 51 -20.30 14.48 27.29
N ASN A 52 -20.15 15.81 27.32
CA ASN A 52 -21.16 16.77 27.77
C ASN A 52 -21.48 16.76 29.27
N GLN A 53 -20.63 16.14 30.09
CA GLN A 53 -20.68 16.17 31.55
C GLN A 53 -19.44 16.89 32.12
N PHE A 54 -19.63 17.76 33.11
CA PHE A 54 -18.52 18.43 33.80
C PHE A 54 -17.71 17.42 34.61
N LEU A 55 -16.38 17.49 34.50
CA LEU A 55 -15.47 16.70 35.33
C LEU A 55 -15.50 17.21 36.77
N SER A 56 -15.32 16.31 37.74
CA SER A 56 -15.24 16.68 39.16
C SER A 56 -13.96 17.47 39.45
N ASN A 57 -14.02 18.30 40.49
CA ASN A 57 -12.91 19.16 40.93
C ASN A 57 -11.65 18.37 41.38
N ASP A 58 -11.77 17.05 41.57
CA ASP A 58 -10.68 16.15 41.94
C ASP A 58 -9.77 15.79 40.75
N THR A 59 -10.16 16.18 39.52
CA THR A 59 -9.27 16.05 38.37
C THR A 59 -8.16 17.09 38.45
N HIS A 60 -6.89 16.64 38.47
CA HIS A 60 -5.69 17.47 38.60
C HIS A 60 -5.44 18.37 37.36
N ALA A 61 -6.37 19.28 37.07
CA ALA A 61 -6.18 20.29 36.06
C ALA A 61 -5.27 21.38 36.63
N SER A 62 -4.12 21.63 35.99
CA SER A 62 -3.33 22.82 36.30
C SER A 62 -4.05 24.05 35.76
N TYR A 63 -4.06 25.14 36.52
CA TYR A 63 -4.68 26.40 36.15
C TYR A 63 -3.68 27.54 36.29
N THR A 64 -3.52 28.32 35.22
CA THR A 64 -2.66 29.50 35.19
C THR A 64 -3.38 30.66 34.52
N GLN A 65 -3.23 31.85 35.09
CA GLN A 65 -3.80 33.10 34.57
C GLN A 65 -2.73 34.18 34.51
N TRP A 66 -2.75 35.00 33.47
CA TRP A 66 -1.86 36.15 33.33
C TRP A 66 -2.50 37.27 32.50
N PHE A 67 -1.92 38.46 32.59
CA PHE A 67 -2.43 39.67 31.95
C PHE A 67 -1.51 40.10 30.81
N SER A 68 -2.07 40.81 29.82
CA SER A 68 -1.26 41.55 28.84
C SER A 68 -0.53 42.73 29.48
N ASP A 69 0.58 43.18 28.89
CA ASP A 69 1.39 44.32 29.39
C ASP A 69 0.60 45.62 29.62
N ASN A 70 -0.48 45.82 28.86
CA ASN A 70 -1.37 46.99 28.97
C ASN A 70 -2.65 46.71 29.79
N GLU A 71 -2.75 45.55 30.43
CA GLU A 71 -3.89 45.07 31.22
C GLU A 71 -5.25 45.09 30.49
N THR A 72 -5.25 45.12 29.16
CA THR A 72 -6.50 45.11 28.37
C THR A 72 -7.07 43.71 28.16
N LYS A 73 -6.24 42.67 28.32
CA LYS A 73 -6.59 41.27 28.06
C LYS A 73 -6.13 40.36 29.20
N ILE A 74 -6.91 39.32 29.43
CA ILE A 74 -6.63 38.22 30.34
C ILE A 74 -6.40 36.96 29.51
N PHE A 75 -5.39 36.20 29.88
CA PHE A 75 -5.11 34.88 29.33
C PHE A 75 -5.30 33.85 30.42
N ILE A 76 -6.02 32.79 30.09
CA ILE A 76 -6.29 31.67 30.98
C ILE A 76 -5.79 30.42 30.28
N SER A 77 -4.95 29.64 30.96
CA SER A 77 -4.48 28.36 30.48
C SER A 77 -4.77 27.26 31.50
N SER A 78 -5.40 26.19 31.04
CA SER A 78 -5.62 24.99 31.82
C SER A 78 -5.04 23.77 31.12
N SER A 79 -4.42 22.87 31.88
CA SER A 79 -3.89 21.61 31.37
C SER A 79 -4.51 20.42 32.10
N LEU A 80 -5.13 19.50 31.38
CA LEU A 80 -5.75 18.28 31.89
C LEU A 80 -4.89 17.06 31.53
N ALA A 81 -4.23 16.47 32.52
CA ALA A 81 -3.46 15.23 32.35
C ALA A 81 -4.37 14.01 32.50
N LEU A 82 -4.33 13.10 31.52
CA LEU A 82 -5.16 11.90 31.46
C LEU A 82 -4.29 10.68 31.21
N ASN A 83 -4.62 9.59 31.90
CA ASN A 83 -4.09 8.27 31.61
C ASN A 83 -5.07 7.56 30.66
N MET A 84 -4.56 7.05 29.53
CA MET A 84 -5.36 6.40 28.50
C MET A 84 -5.81 5.01 28.93
N THR A 85 -6.99 4.95 29.54
CA THR A 85 -7.75 3.72 29.79
C THR A 85 -8.88 3.59 28.76
N ASP A 86 -9.46 2.40 28.59
CA ASP A 86 -10.56 2.20 27.63
C ASP A 86 -11.76 3.13 27.88
N GLU A 87 -11.96 3.56 29.12
CA GLU A 87 -13.02 4.51 29.49
C GLU A 87 -12.70 5.95 29.12
N ASN A 88 -11.43 6.32 28.91
CA ASN A 88 -10.96 7.70 28.73
C ASN A 88 -10.89 8.17 27.27
N TYR A 89 -11.30 7.33 26.32
CA TYR A 89 -11.55 7.77 24.94
C TYR A 89 -12.92 8.45 24.84
N GLY A 90 -13.04 9.48 24.01
CA GLY A 90 -14.28 10.26 23.90
C GLY A 90 -14.04 11.71 23.53
N VAL A 91 -15.06 12.54 23.77
CA VAL A 91 -15.01 13.97 23.45
C VAL A 91 -14.80 14.78 24.73
N PHE A 92 -13.65 15.42 24.82
CA PHE A 92 -13.35 16.38 25.87
C PHE A 92 -13.61 17.80 25.36
N ALA A 93 -14.07 18.67 26.25
CA ALA A 93 -14.32 20.06 25.93
C ALA A 93 -13.83 20.97 27.04
N CYS A 94 -13.16 22.05 26.67
CA CYS A 94 -12.83 23.15 27.55
C CYS A 94 -13.97 24.17 27.46
N PHE A 95 -14.66 24.45 28.58
CA PHE A 95 -15.85 25.30 28.66
C PHE A 95 -15.54 26.59 29.41
N ILE A 96 -15.85 27.73 28.80
CA ILE A 96 -15.79 29.05 29.43
C ILE A 96 -16.81 29.99 28.78
N ARG A 97 -17.58 30.72 29.58
CA ARG A 97 -18.60 31.70 29.13
C ARG A 97 -19.50 31.22 27.97
N ASN A 98 -20.11 30.03 28.12
CA ASN A 98 -20.96 29.40 27.10
C ASN A 98 -20.28 29.11 25.75
N SER A 99 -18.95 29.13 25.71
CA SER A 99 -18.17 28.73 24.55
C SER A 99 -17.30 27.53 24.89
N THR A 100 -17.06 26.69 23.90
CA THR A 100 -16.32 25.45 24.08
C THR A 100 -15.28 25.24 22.98
N ALA A 101 -14.19 24.61 23.36
CA ALA A 101 -13.20 24.08 22.43
C ALA A 101 -13.07 22.56 22.61
N LEU A 102 -13.13 21.82 21.50
CA LEU A 102 -13.28 20.37 21.50
C LEU A 102 -11.97 19.63 21.22
N PHE A 103 -11.81 18.53 21.94
CA PHE A 103 -10.76 17.53 21.78
C PHE A 103 -11.41 16.15 21.63
N THR A 104 -11.19 15.48 20.50
CA THR A 104 -11.65 14.11 20.28
C THR A 104 -10.48 13.16 20.47
N LEU A 105 -10.53 12.33 21.50
CA LEU A 105 -9.54 11.29 21.76
C LEU A 105 -10.02 9.97 21.17
N LYS A 106 -9.27 9.46 20.19
CA LYS A 106 -9.52 8.16 19.56
C LYS A 106 -8.46 7.16 19.98
N LYS A 107 -8.87 5.90 20.09
CA LYS A 107 -7.95 4.79 20.30
C LYS A 107 -7.12 4.60 19.02
N SER A 108 -5.81 4.59 19.18
CA SER A 108 -4.90 4.17 18.10
C SER A 108 -5.22 2.71 17.77
N GLU A 109 -5.73 2.47 16.58
CA GLU A 109 -5.95 1.13 16.08
C GLU A 109 -4.59 0.60 15.62
N ASP A 110 -3.93 -0.23 16.43
CA ASP A 110 -2.66 -0.89 16.08
C ASP A 110 -2.83 -1.95 14.95
N THR A 111 -3.85 -1.84 14.11
CA THR A 111 -4.19 -2.77 13.03
C THR A 111 -3.46 -2.48 11.71
N VAL A 112 -2.31 -1.80 11.72
CA VAL A 112 -1.69 -1.31 10.46
C VAL A 112 -0.43 -2.06 10.02
N GLY A 113 0.16 -2.96 10.82
CA GLY A 113 1.40 -3.67 10.42
C GLY A 113 1.20 -5.12 9.95
N HIS A 114 0.45 -5.90 10.71
CA HIS A 114 0.55 -7.36 10.59
C HIS A 114 -0.27 -7.96 9.46
N LEU A 115 -1.50 -7.51 9.24
CA LEU A 115 -2.36 -8.09 8.20
C LEU A 115 -1.82 -7.77 6.79
N GLY A 116 -1.35 -6.53 6.57
CA GLY A 116 -0.71 -6.13 5.32
C GLY A 116 0.56 -6.93 5.03
N ALA A 117 1.42 -7.11 6.03
CA ALA A 117 2.64 -7.91 5.90
C ALA A 117 2.35 -9.40 5.63
N VAL A 118 1.34 -9.98 6.28
CA VAL A 118 0.92 -11.37 6.05
C VAL A 118 0.34 -11.56 4.64
N LEU A 119 -0.49 -10.63 4.17
CA LEU A 119 -1.03 -10.68 2.81
C LEU A 119 0.08 -10.54 1.76
N ALA A 120 1.01 -9.59 1.96
CA ALA A 120 2.14 -9.39 1.04
C ALA A 120 3.05 -10.63 0.95
N THR A 121 3.33 -11.27 2.09
CA THR A 121 4.13 -12.51 2.11
C THR A 121 3.42 -13.66 1.41
N PHE A 122 2.11 -13.82 1.61
CA PHE A 122 1.32 -14.83 0.91
C PHE A 122 1.30 -14.61 -0.62
N PHE A 123 1.11 -13.37 -1.07
CA PHE A 123 1.17 -13.02 -2.49
C PHE A 123 2.54 -13.30 -3.10
N ALA A 124 3.62 -12.92 -2.42
CA ALA A 124 4.98 -13.20 -2.88
C ALA A 124 5.25 -14.71 -3.00
N ALA A 125 4.82 -15.50 -2.01
CA ALA A 125 4.96 -16.95 -2.05
C ALA A 125 4.16 -17.58 -3.19
N ALA A 126 2.92 -17.13 -3.42
CA ALA A 126 2.07 -17.61 -4.52
C ALA A 126 2.68 -17.29 -5.89
N LEU A 127 3.24 -16.08 -6.07
CA LEU A 127 3.93 -15.69 -7.30
C LEU A 127 5.17 -16.55 -7.57
N LEU A 128 6.00 -16.79 -6.56
CA LEU A 128 7.17 -17.66 -6.70
C LEU A 128 6.77 -19.07 -7.10
N LEU A 129 5.72 -19.60 -6.48
CA LEU A 129 5.21 -20.94 -6.79
C LEU A 129 4.66 -21.01 -8.21
N PHE A 130 3.91 -19.98 -8.65
CA PHE A 130 3.44 -19.87 -10.02
C PHE A 130 4.59 -19.84 -11.04
N VAL A 131 5.61 -19.01 -10.81
CA VAL A 131 6.80 -18.94 -11.67
C VAL A 131 7.54 -20.27 -11.70
N ALA A 132 7.68 -20.95 -10.56
CA ALA A 132 8.33 -22.26 -10.50
C ALA A 132 7.55 -23.32 -11.31
N ILE A 133 6.23 -23.37 -11.20
CA ILE A 133 5.38 -24.27 -11.99
C ILE A 133 5.52 -23.97 -13.48
N MET A 134 5.43 -22.69 -13.85
CA MET A 134 5.59 -22.25 -15.23
C MET A 134 6.97 -22.59 -15.77
N TYR A 135 8.02 -22.44 -14.97
CA TYR A 135 9.37 -22.85 -15.35
C TYR A 135 9.44 -24.37 -15.58
N VAL A 136 8.99 -25.20 -14.62
CA VAL A 136 9.08 -26.66 -14.77
C VAL A 136 8.25 -27.17 -15.95
N LYS A 137 7.03 -26.67 -16.13
CA LYS A 137 6.13 -27.14 -17.20
C LYS A 137 6.43 -26.53 -18.56
N CYS A 138 6.79 -25.26 -18.61
CA CYS A 138 6.88 -24.50 -19.86
C CYS A 138 8.32 -24.21 -20.28
N ARG A 139 9.36 -24.54 -19.50
CA ARG A 139 10.76 -24.30 -19.91
C ARG A 139 11.08 -24.91 -21.26
N LEU A 140 10.73 -26.18 -21.48
CA LEU A 140 11.03 -26.83 -22.76
C LEU A 140 10.27 -26.17 -23.91
N ASN A 141 8.98 -25.91 -23.72
CA ASN A 141 8.14 -25.26 -24.74
C ASN A 141 8.63 -23.83 -25.04
N ALA A 142 9.03 -23.07 -24.03
CA ALA A 142 9.57 -21.72 -24.19
C ALA A 142 10.93 -21.75 -24.89
N LEU A 143 11.80 -22.71 -24.55
CA LEU A 143 13.09 -22.89 -25.20
C LEU A 143 12.93 -23.26 -26.68
N LEU A 144 12.05 -24.23 -26.98
CA LEU A 144 11.76 -24.65 -28.35
C LEU A 144 11.11 -23.53 -29.15
N TRP A 145 10.17 -22.78 -28.55
CA TRP A 145 9.56 -21.62 -29.19
C TRP A 145 10.61 -20.55 -29.51
N TYR A 146 11.50 -20.25 -28.56
CA TYR A 146 12.58 -19.28 -28.75
C TYR A 146 13.54 -19.74 -29.85
N GLN A 147 13.99 -20.99 -29.82
CA GLN A 147 14.89 -21.55 -30.83
C GLN A 147 14.23 -21.63 -32.21
N ASN A 148 12.94 -21.93 -32.30
CA ASN A 148 12.23 -21.97 -33.58
C ASN A 148 12.01 -20.58 -34.19
N HIS A 149 11.95 -19.53 -33.37
CA HIS A 149 11.68 -18.17 -33.85
C HIS A 149 12.94 -17.31 -34.03
N TYR A 150 13.94 -17.52 -33.18
CA TYR A 150 15.18 -16.73 -33.11
C TYR A 150 16.45 -17.58 -33.21
N GLY A 151 16.34 -18.91 -33.26
CA GLY A 151 17.50 -19.77 -33.44
C GLY A 151 18.18 -19.43 -34.75
N GLU A 152 19.50 -19.26 -34.69
CA GLU A 152 20.30 -19.11 -35.89
C GLU A 152 20.16 -20.39 -36.72
N ILE A 153 19.67 -20.24 -37.94
CA ILE A 153 19.73 -21.30 -38.93
C ILE A 153 21.23 -21.48 -39.21
N GLU A 154 21.75 -22.70 -39.05
CA GLU A 154 23.16 -23.02 -39.34
C GLU A 154 23.42 -22.86 -40.83
N ILE A 155 23.67 -21.62 -41.27
CA ILE A 155 24.03 -21.32 -42.64
C ILE A 155 25.54 -21.54 -42.74
N ASN A 156 25.95 -22.60 -43.45
CA ASN A 156 27.34 -22.91 -43.78
C ASN A 156 28.18 -23.55 -42.65
N ASP A 157 27.62 -24.56 -41.98
CA ASP A 157 28.32 -25.43 -41.01
C ASP A 157 29.30 -26.44 -41.66
N GLY A 158 29.56 -26.30 -42.97
CA GLY A 158 30.38 -27.22 -43.76
C GLY A 158 29.64 -28.50 -44.19
N LYS A 159 28.36 -28.67 -43.83
CA LYS A 159 27.53 -29.77 -44.34
C LYS A 159 27.01 -29.44 -45.73
N ILE A 160 26.92 -30.48 -46.55
CA ILE A 160 26.52 -30.36 -47.96
C ILE A 160 25.00 -30.45 -48.09
N TYR A 161 24.29 -31.04 -47.12
CA TYR A 161 22.85 -31.27 -47.16
C TYR A 161 22.23 -31.02 -45.78
N ASP A 162 21.03 -30.47 -45.76
CA ASP A 162 20.27 -30.13 -44.55
C ASP A 162 19.42 -31.30 -44.05
N ALA A 163 18.95 -32.14 -44.96
CA ALA A 163 18.18 -33.34 -44.65
C ALA A 163 18.47 -34.48 -45.61
N TYR A 164 18.40 -35.69 -45.08
CA TYR A 164 18.54 -36.95 -45.79
C TYR A 164 17.18 -37.62 -45.87
N VAL A 165 16.76 -38.00 -47.08
CA VAL A 165 15.47 -38.66 -47.31
C VAL A 165 15.73 -40.03 -47.92
N SER A 166 15.34 -41.09 -47.19
CA SER A 166 15.28 -42.45 -47.72
C SER A 166 13.86 -42.83 -48.08
N TYR A 167 13.73 -43.73 -49.05
CA TYR A 167 12.46 -44.28 -49.47
C TYR A 167 12.66 -45.71 -49.94
N ALA A 168 11.61 -46.53 -49.86
CA ALA A 168 11.64 -47.87 -50.42
C ALA A 168 11.74 -47.79 -51.94
N ASP A 169 12.48 -48.70 -52.59
CA ASP A 169 12.59 -48.74 -54.06
C ASP A 169 11.30 -49.28 -54.71
N SER A 170 10.22 -48.50 -54.56
CA SER A 170 8.95 -48.67 -55.22
C SER A 170 8.73 -47.53 -56.21
N VAL A 171 8.03 -47.82 -57.32
CA VAL A 171 7.75 -46.80 -58.35
C VAL A 171 6.93 -45.64 -57.78
N ASP A 172 6.04 -45.93 -56.84
CA ASP A 172 5.15 -44.94 -56.25
C ASP A 172 5.88 -44.05 -55.24
N ASP A 173 6.71 -44.63 -54.37
CA ASP A 173 7.51 -43.86 -53.41
C ASP A 173 8.55 -43.00 -54.12
N ARG A 174 9.21 -43.54 -55.15
CA ARG A 174 10.17 -42.78 -55.97
C ARG A 174 9.51 -41.58 -56.64
N LYS A 175 8.28 -41.74 -57.15
CA LYS A 175 7.51 -40.61 -57.71
C LYS A 175 7.13 -39.61 -56.63
N PHE A 176 6.60 -40.08 -55.50
CA PHE A 176 6.19 -39.21 -54.41
C PHE A 176 7.35 -38.36 -53.88
N VAL A 177 8.50 -38.98 -53.62
CA VAL A 177 9.67 -38.27 -53.10
C VAL A 177 10.21 -37.26 -54.10
N ASN A 178 10.37 -37.64 -55.37
CA ASN A 178 10.95 -36.75 -56.37
C ASN A 178 10.00 -35.62 -56.82
N PHE A 179 8.69 -35.87 -56.88
CA PHE A 179 7.72 -34.89 -57.41
C PHE A 179 6.96 -34.12 -56.34
N ILE A 180 6.87 -34.63 -55.10
CA ILE A 180 6.15 -33.97 -54.01
C ILE A 180 7.12 -33.52 -52.92
N VAL A 181 7.88 -34.44 -52.32
CA VAL A 181 8.71 -34.14 -51.14
C VAL A 181 9.85 -33.18 -51.49
N LYS A 182 10.63 -33.51 -52.53
CA LYS A 182 11.77 -32.70 -52.95
C LYS A 182 11.36 -31.27 -53.33
N PRO A 183 10.37 -31.03 -54.21
CA PRO A 183 9.99 -29.67 -54.56
C PRO A 183 9.40 -28.87 -53.39
N GLN A 184 8.67 -29.51 -52.46
CA GLN A 184 8.17 -28.80 -51.28
C GLN A 184 9.33 -28.36 -50.39
N LEU A 185 10.26 -29.25 -50.07
CA LEU A 185 11.35 -28.93 -49.14
C LEU A 185 12.41 -28.01 -49.76
N GLU A 186 12.82 -28.24 -51.01
CA GLU A 186 13.84 -27.40 -51.65
C GLU A 186 13.28 -26.06 -52.16
N ASN A 187 12.16 -26.06 -52.89
CA ASN A 187 11.66 -24.82 -53.50
C ASN A 187 10.88 -23.93 -52.53
N ARG A 188 10.11 -24.52 -51.60
CA ARG A 188 9.25 -23.74 -50.69
C ARG A 188 9.97 -23.37 -49.39
N TYR A 189 10.79 -24.28 -48.86
CA TYR A 189 11.47 -24.09 -47.58
C TYR A 189 12.98 -23.87 -47.70
N GLY A 190 13.55 -23.99 -48.91
CA GLY A 190 14.97 -23.67 -49.16
C GLY A 190 15.96 -24.72 -48.65
N TYR A 191 15.50 -25.91 -48.27
CA TYR A 191 16.37 -26.98 -47.80
C TYR A 191 17.19 -27.57 -48.96
N LYS A 192 18.40 -28.05 -48.66
CA LYS A 192 19.24 -28.80 -49.57
C LYS A 192 19.16 -30.29 -49.23
N LEU A 193 18.49 -31.09 -50.05
CA LEU A 193 18.23 -32.50 -49.74
C LEU A 193 19.27 -33.43 -50.35
N PHE A 194 19.60 -34.49 -49.61
CA PHE A 194 20.22 -35.68 -50.18
C PHE A 194 19.17 -36.78 -50.32
N LEU A 195 19.07 -37.33 -51.52
CA LEU A 195 18.23 -38.48 -51.83
C LEU A 195 19.15 -39.65 -52.11
N ASP A 196 19.01 -40.71 -51.31
CA ASP A 196 19.71 -41.96 -51.56
C ASP A 196 18.75 -42.94 -52.19
N GLU A 197 19.11 -43.43 -53.37
CA GLU A 197 18.36 -44.48 -54.06
C GLU A 197 18.74 -45.88 -53.56
N LYS A 198 19.71 -45.99 -52.65
CA LYS A 198 20.19 -47.27 -52.12
C LYS A 198 19.45 -47.64 -50.85
N ASP A 199 19.00 -48.90 -50.80
CA ASP A 199 18.46 -49.51 -49.59
C ASP A 199 19.48 -49.42 -48.45
N ILE A 200 19.15 -48.63 -47.44
CA ILE A 200 19.92 -48.44 -46.21
C ILE A 200 19.54 -49.50 -45.16
N LEU A 201 18.65 -50.42 -45.53
CA LEU A 201 18.25 -51.51 -44.67
C LEU A 201 19.45 -52.47 -44.52
N PRO A 202 19.91 -52.76 -43.30
CA PRO A 202 20.94 -53.75 -43.10
C PRO A 202 20.35 -55.13 -43.49
N ASN A 203 20.93 -55.76 -44.52
CA ASN A 203 20.62 -57.09 -45.09
C ASN A 203 19.59 -57.15 -46.25
N SER A 204 19.84 -56.44 -47.36
CA SER A 204 19.32 -56.86 -48.68
C SER A 204 20.22 -57.92 -49.32
#